data_AF-W6TJ16-F1
#
_entry.id   AF-W6TJ16-F1
#
_cell.length_a   1.000
_cell.length_b   1.000
_cell.length_c   1.000
_cell.angle_alpha   90.00
_cell.angle_beta   90.00
_cell.angle_gamma   90.00
#
_symmetry.space_group_name_H-M   'P 1'
#
loop_
_entity.id
_entity.type
_entity.pdbx_description
1 polymer ?
#
loop_
_entity_poly.entity_id
_entity_poly.type
_entity_poly.pdbx_seq_one_letter_code
_entity_poly.pdbx_strand_id
1 'polypeptide(L)'
;MIKNDGVATKFAKNNDGNAGAVPKDAEVAGGIALRSMAKGGKFAGPSDNASADAKKVVEGAAVSAVTKALDTLTVAIRKAIDEGLKGVKEAIKINVNATPVVSE
;
A
#
# COMPACT_ATOMS: atom_id res chain seq x y z
N MET A 1 -0.28 7.41 -15.49
CA MET A 1 0.91 8.19 -15.92
C MET A 1 1.46 8.91 -14.69
N ILE A 2 2.74 8.73 -14.37
CA ILE A 2 3.41 9.53 -13.33
C ILE A 2 3.50 10.96 -13.87
N LYS A 3 2.80 11.91 -13.26
CA LYS A 3 2.85 13.32 -13.66
C LYS A 3 4.22 13.90 -13.27
N ASN A 4 4.81 14.72 -14.13
CA ASN A 4 6.16 15.29 -13.99
C ASN A 4 6.36 16.15 -12.71
N ASP A 5 5.26 16.51 -12.03
CA ASP A 5 5.23 17.26 -10.77
C ASP A 5 4.48 16.54 -9.64
N GLY A 6 4.16 15.25 -9.84
CA GLY A 6 3.50 14.42 -8.84
C GLY A 6 4.38 14.24 -7.60
N VAL A 7 3.77 13.99 -6.44
CA VAL A 7 4.46 13.89 -5.14
C VAL A 7 5.68 12.95 -5.17
N ALA A 8 5.63 11.89 -5.97
CA ALA A 8 6.75 10.97 -6.21
C ALA A 8 7.99 11.61 -6.87
N THR A 9 7.81 12.61 -7.74
CA THR A 9 8.91 13.38 -8.36
C THR A 9 9.50 14.44 -7.42
N LYS A 10 8.69 14.97 -6.49
CA LYS A 10 9.12 15.93 -5.46
C LYS A 10 9.97 15.28 -4.37
N PHE A 11 9.74 14.00 -4.08
CA PHE A 11 10.59 13.21 -3.16
C PHE A 11 12.08 13.23 -3.53
N ALA A 12 12.41 13.38 -4.82
CA ALA A 12 13.81 13.44 -5.30
C ALA A 12 14.46 14.84 -5.21
N LYS A 13 13.69 15.90 -4.96
CA LYS A 13 14.18 17.30 -4.89
C LYS A 13 14.15 17.81 -3.45
N ASN A 14 15.03 17.29 -2.59
CA ASN A 14 15.23 17.80 -1.22
C ASN A 14 16.32 18.90 -1.19
N ASN A 15 16.23 19.96 -1.98
CA ASN A 15 17.26 21.03 -1.93
C ASN A 15 16.76 22.47 -1.94
N ASP A 16 15.46 22.70 -1.75
CA ASP A 16 14.89 24.05 -1.85
C ASP A 16 14.89 24.81 -0.49
N GLY A 17 15.52 24.27 0.56
CA GLY A 17 15.66 24.93 1.87
C GLY A 17 14.35 25.26 2.59
N ASN A 18 13.19 24.86 2.04
CA ASN A 18 11.88 25.17 2.58
C ASN A 18 11.36 24.01 3.44
N ALA A 19 11.50 24.13 4.76
CA ALA A 19 11.05 23.12 5.74
C ALA A 19 9.54 22.81 5.68
N GLY A 20 8.74 23.57 4.91
CA GLY A 20 7.31 23.32 4.69
C GLY A 20 6.97 22.31 3.58
N ALA A 21 7.96 21.81 2.83
CA ALA A 21 7.77 20.88 1.70
C ALA A 21 8.40 19.50 1.93
N VAL A 22 8.76 19.18 3.18
CA VAL A 22 9.29 17.85 3.53
C VAL A 22 8.18 16.81 3.30
N PRO A 23 8.42 15.75 2.51
CA PRO A 23 7.44 14.69 2.33
C PRO A 23 7.06 14.11 3.70
N LYS A 24 5.77 13.94 3.99
CA LYS A 24 5.37 13.30 5.25
C LYS A 24 5.75 11.82 5.21
N ASP A 25 5.80 11.19 6.39
CA ASP A 25 6.26 9.81 6.54
C ASP A 25 5.48 8.82 5.68
N ALA A 26 4.18 9.08 5.43
CA ALA A 26 3.34 8.24 4.58
C ALA A 26 3.78 8.29 3.10
N GLU A 27 4.10 9.47 2.58
CA GLU A 27 4.62 9.66 1.23
C GLU A 27 5.99 9.00 1.07
N VAL A 28 6.87 9.11 2.07
CA VAL A 28 8.18 8.45 2.08
C VAL A 28 8.03 6.92 2.10
N ALA A 29 7.22 6.38 3.02
CA ALA A 29 6.98 4.94 3.13
C ALA A 29 6.30 4.38 1.87
N GLY A 30 5.38 5.12 1.26
CA GLY A 30 4.76 4.76 -0.01
C GLY A 30 5.77 4.69 -1.15
N GLY A 31 6.69 5.67 -1.23
CA GLY A 31 7.80 5.67 -2.17
C GLY A 31 8.74 4.47 -1.98
N ILE A 32 9.09 4.16 -0.73
CA ILE A 32 9.92 3.00 -0.37
C ILE A 32 9.23 1.69 -0.77
N ALA A 33 7.94 1.53 -0.45
CA ALA A 33 7.19 0.32 -0.79
C ALA A 33 7.13 0.11 -2.31
N LEU A 34 6.78 1.15 -3.07
CA LEU A 34 6.73 1.07 -4.54
C LEU A 34 8.10 0.76 -5.14
N ARG A 35 9.17 1.41 -4.65
CA ARG A 35 10.54 1.14 -5.11
C ARG A 35 10.95 -0.30 -4.81
N SER A 36 10.60 -0.83 -3.65
CA SER A 36 10.96 -2.18 -3.22
C SER A 36 10.25 -3.27 -4.03
N MET A 37 8.99 -3.03 -4.41
CA MET A 37 8.20 -3.98 -5.22
C MET A 37 8.47 -3.86 -6.73
N ALA A 38 9.01 -2.74 -7.20
CA ALA A 38 9.31 -2.55 -8.61
C ALA A 38 10.46 -3.45 -9.08
N LYS A 39 10.32 -4.02 -10.30
CA LYS A 39 11.38 -4.81 -10.93
C LYS A 39 12.65 -3.96 -11.08
N GLY A 40 13.77 -4.46 -10.55
CA GLY A 40 15.04 -3.73 -10.57
C GLY A 40 15.13 -2.58 -9.55
N GLY A 41 14.16 -2.48 -8.64
CA GLY A 41 14.17 -1.54 -7.53
C GLY A 41 15.38 -1.73 -6.62
N LYS A 42 16.16 -0.66 -6.45
CA LYS A 42 17.35 -0.63 -5.58
C LYS A 42 17.40 0.68 -4.80
N PHE A 43 17.95 0.64 -3.59
CA PHE A 43 18.24 1.84 -2.81
C PHE A 43 19.73 2.17 -2.92
N ALA A 44 20.06 3.46 -3.03
CA ALA A 44 21.45 3.91 -2.98
C ALA A 44 21.97 3.78 -1.54
N GLY A 45 23.28 3.54 -1.40
CA GLY A 45 23.93 3.41 -0.10
C GLY A 45 25.43 3.72 -0.21
N PRO A 46 26.13 3.85 0.93
CA PRO A 46 27.56 4.15 0.95
C PRO A 46 28.37 3.05 0.25
N SER A 47 29.42 3.45 -0.47
CA SER A 47 30.35 2.59 -1.21
C SER A 47 31.34 1.83 -0.32
N ASP A 48 31.42 2.22 0.95
CA ASP A 48 32.50 1.85 1.86
C ASP A 48 31.99 0.80 2.88
N ASN A 49 32.90 0.12 3.58
CA ASN A 49 32.58 -0.96 4.54
C ASN A 49 31.67 -0.54 5.72
N ALA A 50 31.32 0.74 5.87
CA ALA A 50 30.17 1.22 6.64
C ALA A 50 28.80 0.73 6.08
N SER A 51 28.83 -0.09 5.03
CA SER A 51 27.71 -0.62 4.27
C SER A 51 26.75 -1.52 5.06
N ALA A 52 27.22 -2.24 6.09
CA ALA A 52 26.41 -3.29 6.73
C ALA A 52 25.21 -2.76 7.51
N ASP A 53 25.42 -1.76 8.38
CA ASP A 53 24.35 -1.19 9.20
C ASP A 53 23.37 -0.37 8.37
N ALA A 54 23.89 0.45 7.44
CA ALA A 54 23.07 1.21 6.51
C ALA A 54 22.19 0.29 5.64
N LYS A 55 22.76 -0.82 5.15
CA LYS A 55 22.02 -1.84 4.39
C LYS A 55 20.91 -2.46 5.24
N LYS A 56 21.20 -2.83 6.49
CA LYS A 56 20.20 -3.44 7.39
C LYS A 56 19.05 -2.49 7.70
N VAL A 57 19.32 -1.20 7.90
CA VAL A 57 18.29 -0.18 8.12
C VAL A 57 17.40 -0.03 6.89
N VAL A 58 18.00 0.07 5.69
CA VAL A 58 17.27 0.19 4.43
C VAL A 58 16.43 -1.05 4.14
N GLU A 59 16.97 -2.25 4.37
CA GLU A 59 16.24 -3.51 4.24
C GLU A 59 15.07 -3.59 5.22
N GLY A 60 15.29 -3.21 6.48
CA GLY A 60 14.23 -3.15 7.49
C GLY A 60 13.10 -2.19 7.10
N ALA A 61 13.45 -0.99 6.63
CA ALA A 61 12.48 -0.01 6.17
C ALA A 61 11.71 -0.49 4.92
N ALA A 62 12.41 -1.09 3.95
CA ALA A 62 11.81 -1.66 2.75
C ALA A 62 10.82 -2.78 3.07
N VAL A 63 11.25 -3.78 3.86
CA VAL A 63 10.40 -4.90 4.27
C VAL A 63 9.21 -4.40 5.06
N SER A 64 9.42 -3.52 6.06
CA SER A 64 8.32 -3.00 6.87
C SER A 64 7.29 -2.22 6.06
N ALA A 65 7.73 -1.38 5.13
CA ALA A 65 6.83 -0.60 4.27
C ALA A 65 6.01 -1.51 3.35
N VAL A 66 6.64 -2.52 2.73
CA VAL A 66 5.95 -3.50 1.89
C VAL A 66 4.94 -4.32 2.70
N THR A 67 5.34 -4.86 3.86
CA THR A 67 4.45 -5.63 4.73
C THR A 67 3.22 -4.82 5.12
N LYS A 68 3.39 -3.58 5.61
CA LYS A 68 2.25 -2.73 5.99
C LYS A 68 1.31 -2.42 4.82
N ALA A 69 1.85 -2.19 3.63
CA ALA A 69 1.04 -1.97 2.43
C ALA A 69 0.21 -3.21 2.05
N LEU A 70 0.83 -4.40 2.07
CA LEU A 70 0.16 -5.66 1.75
C LEU A 70 -0.87 -6.08 2.83
N ASP A 71 -0.57 -5.84 4.11
CA ASP A 71 -1.52 -6.12 5.21
C ASP A 71 -2.77 -5.24 5.09
N THR A 72 -2.57 -3.95 4.81
CA THR A 72 -3.67 -3.01 4.60
C THR A 72 -4.53 -3.43 3.40
N LEU A 73 -3.91 -3.82 2.29
CA LEU A 73 -4.61 -4.33 1.11
C LEU A 73 -5.41 -5.60 1.44
N THR A 74 -4.82 -6.52 2.20
CA THR A 74 -5.47 -7.76 2.62
C THR A 74 -6.71 -7.47 3.47
N VAL A 75 -6.62 -6.55 4.43
CA VAL A 75 -7.77 -6.12 5.24
C VAL A 75 -8.86 -5.47 4.38
N ALA A 76 -8.48 -4.62 3.43
CA ALA A 76 -9.43 -3.97 2.53
C ALA A 76 -10.19 -4.99 1.67
N ILE A 77 -9.49 -5.99 1.11
CA ILE A 77 -10.10 -7.08 0.34
C ILE A 77 -11.08 -7.88 1.20
N ARG A 78 -10.69 -8.25 2.44
CA ARG A 78 -11.58 -8.98 3.36
C ARG A 78 -12.85 -8.18 3.67
N LYS A 79 -12.73 -6.89 3.96
CA LYS A 79 -13.90 -6.02 4.20
C LYS A 79 -14.84 -5.97 2.99
N ALA A 80 -14.31 -5.84 1.78
CA ALA A 80 -15.11 -5.85 0.57
C ALA A 80 -15.83 -7.20 0.35
N ILE A 81 -15.15 -8.32 0.63
CA ILE A 81 -15.76 -9.66 0.59
C ILE A 81 -16.86 -9.79 1.64
N ASP A 82 -16.61 -9.35 2.88
CA ASP A 82 -17.60 -9.40 3.96
C ASP A 82 -18.84 -8.57 3.65
N GLU A 83 -18.67 -7.39 3.03
CA GLU A 83 -19.78 -6.56 2.54
C GLU A 83 -20.57 -7.26 1.43
N GLY A 84 -19.87 -7.85 0.45
CA GLY A 84 -20.51 -8.63 -0.62
C GLY A 84 -21.30 -9.82 -0.07
N LEU A 85 -20.72 -10.57 0.87
CA LEU A 85 -21.37 -11.72 1.49
C LEU A 85 -22.58 -11.32 2.36
N LYS A 86 -22.53 -10.18 3.05
CA LYS A 86 -23.71 -9.61 3.72
C LYS A 86 -24.82 -9.32 2.72
N GLY A 87 -24.50 -8.73 1.57
CA GLY A 87 -25.47 -8.50 0.49
C GLY A 87 -26.12 -9.79 0.01
N VAL A 88 -25.33 -10.84 -0.23
CA VAL A 88 -25.85 -12.18 -0.60
C VAL A 88 -26.75 -12.75 0.50
N LYS A 89 -26.34 -12.65 1.77
CA LYS A 89 -27.15 -13.13 2.91
C LYS A 89 -28.51 -12.44 2.99
N GLU A 90 -28.55 -11.12 2.78
CA GLU A 90 -29.80 -10.35 2.76
C GLU A 90 -30.70 -10.78 1.59
N ALA A 91 -30.14 -10.99 0.40
CA ALA A 91 -30.90 -11.46 -0.77
C ALA A 91 -31.43 -12.90 -0.60
N ILE A 92 -30.71 -13.75 0.13
CA ILE A 92 -31.11 -15.13 0.42
C ILE A 92 -32.14 -15.22 1.54
N LYS A 93 -32.41 -14.16 2.32
CA LYS A 93 -33.45 -14.20 3.35
C LYS A 93 -34.78 -14.60 2.70
N ILE A 94 -35.10 -15.89 2.82
CA ILE A 94 -36.40 -16.44 2.46
C ILE A 94 -37.35 -15.76 3.42
N ASN A 95 -38.12 -14.83 2.87
CA ASN A 95 -39.32 -14.34 3.49
C ASN A 95 -40.14 -15.56 3.95
N VAL A 96 -40.24 -15.80 5.26
CA VAL A 96 -41.01 -16.92 5.83
C VAL A 96 -42.53 -16.80 5.55
N ASN A 97 -42.96 -15.65 5.04
CA ASN A 97 -44.29 -15.35 4.52
C ASN A 97 -44.34 -15.30 2.98
N ALA A 98 -43.24 -15.58 2.25
CA ALA A 98 -43.27 -15.64 0.79
C ALA A 98 -43.82 -17.00 0.40
N THR A 99 -44.84 -16.99 -0.46
CA THR A 99 -45.24 -18.19 -1.20
C THR A 99 -44.02 -18.78 -1.90
N PRO A 100 -43.65 -20.03 -1.61
CA PRO A 100 -42.48 -20.66 -2.22
C PRO A 100 -42.69 -20.68 -3.73
N VAL A 101 -41.73 -20.15 -4.48
CA VAL A 101 -41.73 -20.23 -5.94
C VAL A 101 -41.26 -21.63 -6.31
N VAL A 102 -42.12 -22.62 -6.09
CA VAL A 102 -41.98 -23.94 -6.71
C VAL A 102 -42.50 -23.76 -8.14
N SER A 103 -41.58 -23.52 -9.08
CA SER A 103 -41.90 -23.76 -10.49
C SER A 103 -41.73 -25.25 -10.74
N GLU A 104 -42.67 -25.83 -11.49
CA GLU A 104 -42.75 -27.25 -11.87
C GLU A 104 -41.44 -27.82 -12.45
#